data_AF-A0A0F9CJH4-F1
#
_entry.id   AF-A0A0F9CJH4-F1
#
_cell.length_a   1.000
_cell.length_b   1.000
_cell.length_c   1.000
_cell.angle_alpha   90.00
_cell.angle_beta   90.00
_cell.angle_gamma   90.00
#
_symmetry.space_group_name_H-M   'P 1'
#
loop_
_entity.id
_entity.type
_entity.pdbx_description
1 polymer ?
#
loop_
_entity_poly.entity_id
_entity_poly.type
_entity_poly.pdbx_seq_one_letter_code
_entity_poly.pdbx_strand_id
1 'polypeptide(L)'
;SVGHAVIVGGIGGGQVVVGPRQSSSRPPEPMLLPVDGAHEVVAVGVLAPGEDGRPVLHMHAAMGRSGSTLTGCVRPGVTTWLVGEVVLYEILGTSAQRVKDDASGFALLELGE
;
A
#
# COMPACT_ATOMS: atom_id res chain seq x y z
N SER A 1 14.83 9.79 0.27
CA SER A 1 13.84 10.57 1.02
C SER A 1 12.75 9.68 1.55
N VAL A 2 12.15 10.08 2.68
CA VAL A 2 10.96 9.48 3.27
C VAL A 2 9.78 10.38 2.94
N GLY A 3 8.60 9.80 2.74
CA GLY A 3 7.43 10.58 2.38
C GLY A 3 6.11 9.95 2.78
N HIS A 4 5.07 10.76 2.76
CA HIS A 4 3.69 10.37 2.93
C HIS A 4 2.95 10.60 1.61
N ALA A 5 2.10 9.65 1.23
CA ALA A 5 1.27 9.74 0.04
C ALA A 5 -0.20 9.64 0.44
N VAL A 6 -1.01 10.58 -0.03
CA VAL A 6 -2.48 10.48 0.01
C VAL A 6 -3.02 10.52 -1.39
N ILE A 7 -4.11 9.78 -1.63
CA ILE A 7 -4.77 9.73 -2.92
C ILE A 7 -6.28 9.81 -2.74
N VAL A 8 -6.91 10.58 -3.63
CA VAL A 8 -8.34 10.54 -3.92
C VAL A 8 -8.57 10.31 -5.42
N GLY A 9 -9.75 9.85 -5.82
CA GLY A 9 -10.11 9.65 -7.22
C GLY A 9 -10.75 8.30 -7.48
N GLY A 10 -10.50 7.70 -8.63
CA GLY A 10 -11.12 6.44 -9.06
C GLY A 10 -10.12 5.32 -9.37
N ILE A 11 -10.36 4.13 -8.84
CA ILE A 11 -9.67 2.87 -9.21
C ILE A 11 -10.64 1.96 -9.96
N GLY A 12 -10.18 1.34 -11.05
CA GLY A 12 -11.03 0.56 -11.96
C GLY A 12 -10.68 -0.92 -12.10
N GLY A 13 -9.53 -1.36 -11.58
CA GLY A 13 -9.04 -2.72 -11.78
C GLY A 13 -7.85 -3.07 -10.89
N GLY A 14 -7.46 -4.34 -10.90
CA GLY A 14 -6.35 -4.87 -10.13
C GLY A 14 -6.80 -5.71 -8.94
N GLN A 15 -5.93 -5.85 -7.94
CA GLN A 15 -6.20 -6.66 -6.76
C GLN A 15 -5.61 -6.02 -5.51
N VAL A 16 -6.25 -6.26 -4.37
CA VAL A 16 -5.74 -5.82 -3.07
C VAL A 16 -5.54 -7.00 -2.12
N VAL A 17 -4.55 -6.88 -1.25
CA VAL A 17 -4.35 -7.81 -0.14
C VAL A 17 -5.25 -7.39 1.02
N VAL A 18 -6.13 -8.28 1.46
CA VAL A 18 -7.07 -8.03 2.58
C VAL A 18 -6.66 -8.70 3.89
N GLY A 19 -5.41 -9.13 3.96
CA GLY A 19 -4.82 -9.84 5.11
C GLY A 19 -4.26 -11.21 4.71
N PRO A 20 -3.74 -11.97 5.67
CA PRO A 20 -3.27 -13.33 5.45
C PRO A 20 -4.45 -14.33 5.42
N ARG A 21 -4.27 -15.47 4.75
CA ARG A 21 -5.21 -16.60 4.79
C ARG A 21 -5.30 -17.21 6.20
N GLN A 22 -4.18 -17.24 6.92
CA GLN A 22 -4.09 -17.70 8.31
C GLN A 22 -3.29 -16.68 9.13
N SER A 23 -3.85 -16.20 10.24
CA SER A 23 -3.22 -15.14 11.04
C SER A 23 -1.93 -15.57 11.75
N SER A 24 -1.76 -16.86 12.02
CA SER A 24 -0.61 -17.43 12.75
C SER A 24 0.54 -17.90 11.86
N SER A 25 0.36 -17.98 10.54
CA SER A 25 1.41 -18.51 9.65
C SER A 25 2.50 -17.49 9.34
N ARG A 26 3.72 -18.00 9.16
CA ARG A 26 4.93 -17.26 8.82
C ARG A 26 5.75 -18.08 7.79
N PRO A 27 6.03 -17.55 6.58
CA PRO A 27 5.52 -16.28 6.05
C PRO A 27 3.99 -16.32 5.81
N PRO A 28 3.30 -15.18 5.87
CA PRO A 28 1.86 -15.12 5.62
C PRO A 28 1.53 -15.32 4.13
N GLU A 29 0.58 -16.21 3.84
CA GLU A 29 -0.03 -16.34 2.51
C GLU A 29 -1.09 -15.23 2.33
N PRO A 30 -0.97 -14.34 1.33
CA PRO A 30 -1.90 -13.22 1.17
C PRO A 30 -3.26 -13.69 0.62
N MET A 31 -4.34 -13.11 1.15
CA MET A 31 -5.67 -13.19 0.56
C MET A 31 -5.88 -12.00 -0.39
N LEU A 32 -6.19 -12.31 -1.65
CA LEU A 32 -6.41 -11.32 -2.70
C LEU A 32 -7.90 -11.19 -3.00
N LEU A 33 -8.38 -9.95 -3.07
CA LEU A 33 -9.71 -9.65 -3.61
C LEU A 33 -9.58 -8.78 -4.87
N PRO A 34 -10.36 -9.08 -5.92
CA PRO A 34 -10.33 -8.30 -7.15
C PRO A 34 -11.00 -6.94 -6.96
N VAL A 35 -10.45 -5.92 -7.63
CA VAL A 35 -11.17 -4.68 -7.89
C VAL A 35 -11.80 -4.81 -9.27
N ASP A 36 -13.14 -4.82 -9.33
CA ASP A 36 -13.87 -4.97 -10.58
C ASP A 36 -14.70 -3.70 -10.84
N GLY A 37 -14.28 -2.92 -11.84
CA GLY A 37 -14.84 -1.64 -12.26
C GLY A 37 -14.62 -0.48 -11.28
N ALA A 38 -15.28 0.66 -11.56
CA ALA A 38 -14.99 1.94 -10.92
C ALA A 38 -15.37 1.99 -9.44
N HIS A 39 -14.38 2.26 -8.58
CA HIS A 39 -14.53 2.55 -7.16
C HIS A 39 -13.93 3.92 -6.84
N GLU A 40 -14.62 4.70 -6.01
CA GLU A 40 -14.05 5.90 -5.41
C GLU A 40 -13.01 5.48 -4.36
N VAL A 41 -11.81 6.05 -4.42
CA VAL A 41 -10.71 5.69 -3.52
C VAL A 41 -10.38 6.82 -2.56
N VAL A 42 -10.12 6.44 -1.31
CA VAL A 42 -9.28 7.19 -0.38
C VAL A 42 -8.15 6.26 0.07
N ALA A 43 -6.90 6.68 -0.11
CA ALA A 43 -5.76 5.86 0.30
C ALA A 43 -4.66 6.68 0.96
N VAL A 44 -3.88 5.97 1.77
CA VAL A 44 -2.77 6.52 2.54
C VAL A 44 -1.57 5.58 2.45
N GLY A 45 -0.38 6.14 2.29
CA GLY A 45 0.84 5.36 2.19
C GLY A 45 2.07 6.06 2.74
N VAL A 46 3.09 5.25 2.99
CA VAL A 46 4.42 5.68 3.44
C VAL A 46 5.46 5.23 2.41
N LEU A 47 6.20 6.21 1.91
CA LEU A 47 7.37 6.06 1.05
C LEU A 47 8.62 6.03 1.92
N ALA A 48 9.41 4.98 1.78
CA ALA A 48 10.75 4.90 2.34
C ALA A 48 11.65 4.10 1.37
N PRO A 49 12.96 4.38 1.30
CA PRO A 49 13.87 3.61 0.47
C PRO A 49 13.95 2.15 0.94
N GLY A 50 14.13 1.21 0.03
CA GLY A 50 14.51 -0.17 0.35
C GLY A 50 16.00 -0.31 0.66
N GLU A 51 16.46 -1.55 0.91
CA GLU A 51 17.88 -1.90 1.10
C GLU A 51 18.79 -1.46 -0.06
N ASP A 52 18.25 -1.40 -1.27
CA ASP A 52 18.94 -0.94 -2.49
C ASP A 52 18.83 0.58 -2.73
N GLY A 53 18.26 1.32 -1.79
CA GLY A 53 18.04 2.76 -1.87
C GLY A 53 16.87 3.20 -2.76
N ARG A 54 16.20 2.30 -3.48
CA ARG A 54 15.06 2.66 -4.34
C ARG A 54 13.82 2.97 -3.50
N PRO A 55 13.00 3.96 -3.89
CA PRO A 55 11.79 4.30 -3.14
C PRO A 55 10.76 3.17 -3.21
N VAL A 56 10.20 2.79 -2.05
CA VAL A 56 9.17 1.77 -1.94
C VAL A 56 7.95 2.35 -1.22
N LEU A 57 6.83 2.40 -1.94
CA LEU A 57 5.54 2.79 -1.41
C LEU A 57 4.85 1.60 -0.75
N HIS A 58 4.46 1.75 0.51
CA HIS A 58 3.45 0.88 1.12
C HIS A 58 2.18 1.70 1.31
N MET A 59 1.09 1.29 0.66
CA MET A 59 -0.17 2.03 0.65
C MET A 59 -1.35 1.10 0.88
N HIS A 60 -2.26 1.55 1.73
CA HIS A 60 -3.56 0.92 1.94
C HIS A 60 -4.65 1.85 1.42
N ALA A 61 -5.64 1.27 0.75
CA ALA A 61 -6.76 1.98 0.15
C ALA A 61 -8.09 1.45 0.68
N ALA A 62 -9.02 2.36 0.91
CA ALA A 62 -10.45 2.07 1.03
C ALA A 62 -11.13 2.51 -0.28
N MET A 63 -11.80 1.57 -0.93
CA MET A 63 -12.40 1.75 -2.25
C MET A 63 -13.90 1.48 -2.17
N GLY A 64 -14.72 2.52 -2.33
CA GLY A 64 -16.16 2.47 -2.20
C GLY A 64 -16.87 2.27 -3.54
N ARG A 65 -17.85 1.36 -3.57
CA ARG A 65 -18.78 1.18 -4.69
C ARG A 65 -20.09 0.57 -4.22
N SER A 66 -21.22 1.13 -4.66
CA SER A 66 -22.57 0.58 -4.43
C SER A 66 -22.89 0.25 -2.95
N GLY A 67 -22.46 1.10 -2.02
CA GLY A 67 -22.69 0.92 -0.58
C GLY A 67 -21.75 -0.05 0.12
N SER A 68 -20.80 -0.65 -0.60
CA SER A 68 -19.75 -1.53 -0.06
C SER A 68 -18.39 -0.87 -0.17
N THR A 69 -17.48 -1.22 0.76
CA THR A 69 -16.09 -0.76 0.74
C THR A 69 -15.15 -1.94 0.71
N LEU A 70 -14.28 -1.99 -0.30
CA LEU A 70 -13.14 -2.90 -0.37
C LEU A 70 -11.91 -2.18 0.21
N THR A 71 -11.36 -2.70 1.30
CA THR A 71 -10.18 -2.11 1.95
C THR A 71 -9.03 -3.09 1.97
N GLY A 72 -7.84 -2.65 1.56
CA GLY A 72 -6.66 -3.51 1.56
C GLY A 72 -5.38 -2.81 1.10
N CYS A 73 -4.29 -3.56 1.12
CA CYS A 73 -2.99 -3.11 0.60
C CYS A 73 -2.98 -3.19 -0.93
N VAL A 74 -2.59 -2.10 -1.60
CA VAL A 74 -2.56 -2.01 -3.09
C VAL A 74 -1.28 -2.57 -3.70
N ARG A 75 -0.42 -3.24 -2.91
CA ARG A 75 0.85 -3.82 -3.33
C ARG A 75 0.79 -4.68 -4.61
N PRO A 76 -0.25 -5.51 -4.86
CA PRO A 76 -0.34 -6.31 -6.09
C PRO A 76 -0.50 -5.46 -7.36
N GLY A 77 -0.90 -4.19 -7.21
CA GLY A 77 -1.16 -3.27 -8.31
C GLY A 77 -2.66 -3.05 -8.52
N VAL A 78 -2.99 -1.80 -8.82
CA VAL A 78 -4.32 -1.30 -9.15
C VAL A 78 -4.23 -0.36 -10.35
N THR A 79 -5.31 -0.20 -11.10
CA THR A 79 -5.37 0.73 -12.24
C THR A 79 -6.29 1.91 -11.95
N THR A 80 -5.82 3.12 -12.26
CA THR A 80 -6.67 4.32 -12.24
C THR A 80 -7.79 4.17 -13.25
N TRP A 81 -9.03 4.48 -12.85
CA TRP A 81 -10.19 4.46 -13.74
C TRP A 81 -10.27 5.72 -14.62
N LEU A 82 -10.38 6.89 -13.97
CA LEU A 82 -10.45 8.19 -14.65
C LEU A 82 -9.30 9.11 -14.22
N VAL A 83 -9.19 9.35 -12.91
CA VAL A 83 -8.12 10.16 -12.32
C VAL A 83 -7.76 9.61 -10.94
N GLY A 84 -6.49 9.71 -10.57
CA GLY A 84 -6.00 9.49 -9.22
C GLY A 84 -5.15 10.70 -8.84
N GLU A 85 -5.64 11.50 -7.91
CA GLU A 85 -4.99 12.72 -7.45
C GLU A 85 -4.11 12.38 -6.27
N VAL A 86 -2.80 12.26 -6.51
CA VAL A 86 -1.82 11.89 -5.48
C VAL A 86 -1.12 13.14 -4.97
N VAL A 87 -1.16 13.36 -3.66
CA VAL A 87 -0.34 14.36 -2.97
C VAL A 87 0.78 13.65 -2.23
N LEU A 88 2.02 14.07 -2.49
CA LEU A 88 3.21 13.58 -1.81
C LEU A 88 3.75 14.66 -0.88
N TYR A 89 3.90 14.30 0.40
CA TYR A 89 4.58 15.12 1.40
C TYR A 89 5.94 14.51 1.68
N GLU A 90 7.00 15.29 1.49
CA GLU A 90 8.32 14.88 1.95
C GLU A 90 8.41 15.02 3.47
N ILE A 91 8.98 14.02 4.14
CA ILE A 91 9.27 14.05 5.56
C ILE A 91 10.76 14.33 5.72
N LEU A 92 11.07 15.51 6.27
CA LEU A 92 12.44 15.97 6.52
C LEU A 92 12.89 15.62 7.94
N GLY A 93 14.21 15.58 8.14
CA GLY A 93 14.79 15.34 9.47
C GLY A 93 14.56 13.94 10.01
N THR A 94 14.31 12.96 9.13
CA THR A 94 14.12 11.56 9.50
C THR A 94 15.02 10.66 8.65
N SER A 95 15.45 9.55 9.23
CA SER A 95 16.02 8.41 8.50
C SER A 95 15.07 7.23 8.64
N ALA A 96 14.69 6.61 7.52
CA ALA A 96 13.92 5.38 7.55
C ALA A 96 14.22 4.55 6.31
N GLN A 97 14.18 3.22 6.46
CA GLN A 97 14.41 2.27 5.40
C GLN A 97 13.41 1.12 5.50
N ARG A 98 13.10 0.47 4.37
CA ARG A 98 12.41 -0.82 4.35
C ARG A 98 13.44 -1.94 4.31
N VAL A 99 13.53 -2.68 5.40
CA VAL A 99 14.47 -3.78 5.61
C VAL A 99 13.71 -5.10 5.64
N LYS A 100 14.29 -6.15 5.07
CA LYS A 100 13.64 -7.45 5.03
C LYS A 100 13.67 -8.09 6.42
N ASP A 101 12.49 -8.40 6.94
CA ASP A 101 12.32 -9.23 8.14
C ASP A 101 12.25 -10.71 7.74
N ASP A 102 13.19 -11.51 8.22
CA ASP A 102 13.30 -12.93 7.86
C ASP A 102 12.14 -13.77 8.38
N ALA A 103 11.54 -13.40 9.51
CA ALA A 103 10.43 -14.14 10.10
C ALA A 103 9.14 -14.01 9.30
N SER A 104 8.80 -12.80 8.85
CA SER A 104 7.60 -12.54 8.05
C SER A 104 7.85 -12.59 6.54
N GLY A 105 9.08 -12.40 6.09
CA GLY A 105 9.44 -12.22 4.69
C GLY A 105 9.04 -10.85 4.12
N PHE A 106 8.59 -9.90 4.94
CA PHE A 106 8.18 -8.56 4.51
C PHE A 106 9.31 -7.53 4.63
N ALA A 107 9.26 -6.51 3.77
CA ALA A 107 10.10 -5.33 3.92
C ALA A 107 9.44 -4.33 4.90
N LEU A 108 9.80 -4.44 6.17
CA LEU A 108 9.23 -3.64 7.27
C LEU A 108 9.92 -2.29 7.37
N LEU A 109 9.21 -1.28 7.87
CA LEU A 109 9.78 0.05 8.06
C LEU A 109 10.64 0.06 9.33
N GLU A 110 11.92 0.36 9.17
CA GLU A 110 12.86 0.62 10.26
C GLU A 110 13.21 2.10 10.27
N LEU A 111 13.29 2.66 11.47
CA LEU A 111 13.73 4.04 11.68
C LEU A 111 15.23 4.01 11.97
N GLY A 112 15.98 4.92 11.35
CA GLY A 112 17.36 5.16 11.74
C GLY A 112 17.42 5.86 13.10
N GLU A 113 18.59 5.75 13.75
CA GLU A 113 18.92 6.58 14.92
C GLU A 113 18.95 8.08 14.58
#